data_AF-A0A382ITQ7-F1
#
_entry.id   AF-A0A382ITQ7-F1
#
_cell.length_a   1.000
_cell.length_b   1.000
_cell.length_c   1.000
_cell.angle_alpha   90.00
_cell.angle_beta   90.00
_cell.angle_gamma   90.00
#
_symmetry.space_group_name_H-M   'P 1'
#
loop_
_entity.id
_entity.type
_entity.pdbx_description
1 polymer ?
#
loop_
_entity_poly.entity_id
_entity_poly.type
_entity_poly.pdbx_seq_one_letter_code
_entity_poly.pdbx_strand_id
1 'polypeptide(L)'
;MRELAFCDYGAWSSALLESKDDDDVAVVLFLDDVMIPQAISLEESTKVFESFFGLLKNRLENSSGLTIVAFSSCDHGNLIRRARVIDPVDQVHQWFMSRLVSLCKDYSSLYKIDLNKEFGKIGYQHSFDSRNWYAARCRLSKNGLSLLATSIEQICVRHDGPASKVLVLDCD
;
A
#
# COMPACT_ATOMS: atom_id res chain seq x y z
N MET A 1 0.44 17.20 -16.11
CA MET A 1 -0.74 16.50 -15.57
C MET A 1 -0.58 15.04 -15.97
N ARG A 2 -0.50 14.12 -15.00
CA ARG A 2 -0.35 12.69 -15.30
C ARG A 2 -1.70 12.17 -15.83
N GLU A 3 -1.67 11.41 -16.92
CA GLU A 3 -2.86 10.69 -17.39
C GLU A 3 -3.08 9.48 -16.47
N LEU A 4 -4.33 9.25 -16.05
CA LEU A 4 -4.66 8.16 -15.13
C LEU A 4 -5.33 7.02 -15.90
N ALA A 5 -4.75 5.82 -15.77
CA ALA A 5 -5.36 4.57 -16.19
C ALA A 5 -5.53 3.65 -14.97
N PHE A 6 -6.59 2.85 -14.99
CA PHE A 6 -6.91 1.91 -13.92
C PHE A 6 -7.00 0.50 -14.49
N CYS A 7 -6.38 -0.45 -13.80
CA CYS A 7 -6.58 -1.87 -14.07
C CYS A 7 -7.88 -2.36 -13.43
N ASP A 8 -8.39 -3.48 -13.93
CA ASP A 8 -9.52 -4.16 -13.32
C ASP A 8 -9.20 -4.63 -11.89
N TYR A 9 -10.26 -4.78 -11.09
CA TYR A 9 -10.15 -5.31 -9.74
C TYR A 9 -9.44 -6.68 -9.73
N GLY A 10 -8.40 -6.81 -8.90
CA GLY A 10 -7.62 -8.04 -8.78
C GLY A 10 -6.55 -8.24 -9.87
N ALA A 11 -6.50 -7.41 -10.91
CA ALA A 11 -5.54 -7.51 -12.01
C ALA A 11 -4.20 -6.81 -11.73
N TRP A 12 -3.75 -6.82 -10.48
CA TRP A 12 -2.49 -6.15 -10.08
C TRP A 12 -1.26 -6.77 -10.77
N SER A 13 -1.32 -8.05 -11.16
CA SER A 13 -0.23 -8.72 -11.88
C SER A 13 -0.05 -8.13 -13.29
N SER A 14 -1.15 -7.86 -13.99
CA SER A 14 -1.12 -7.20 -15.30
C SER A 14 -0.56 -5.78 -15.19
N ALA A 15 -0.96 -5.03 -14.15
CA ALA A 15 -0.41 -3.69 -13.91
C ALA A 15 1.12 -3.69 -13.77
N LEU A 16 1.69 -4.73 -13.13
CA LEU A 16 3.15 -4.85 -12.94
C LEU A 16 3.88 -5.41 -14.17
N LEU A 17 3.20 -6.18 -15.01
CA LEU A 17 3.81 -6.87 -16.16
C LEU A 17 3.64 -6.12 -17.49
N GLU A 18 2.51 -5.44 -17.69
CA GLU A 18 2.10 -4.89 -18.98
C GLU A 18 2.30 -3.37 -19.08
N SER A 19 2.61 -2.71 -17.96
CA SER A 19 2.99 -1.30 -17.95
C SER A 19 4.31 -1.10 -18.70
N LYS A 20 4.44 0.01 -19.41
CA LYS A 20 5.68 0.35 -20.11
C LYS A 20 6.79 0.65 -19.11
N ASP A 21 8.03 0.57 -19.58
CA ASP A 21 9.24 0.75 -18.77
C ASP A 21 9.37 2.17 -18.16
N ASP A 22 8.63 3.15 -18.69
CA ASP A 22 8.61 4.54 -18.22
C ASP A 22 7.27 4.93 -17.56
N ASP A 23 6.29 4.03 -17.52
CA ASP A 23 5.01 4.30 -16.87
C ASP A 23 5.19 4.33 -15.34
N ASP A 24 4.52 5.28 -14.68
CA ASP A 24 4.40 5.29 -13.23
C ASP A 24 3.24 4.41 -12.77
N VAL A 25 3.47 3.57 -11.76
CA VAL A 25 2.47 2.60 -11.28
C VAL A 25 2.24 2.75 -9.78
N ALA A 26 0.98 2.84 -9.38
CA ALA A 26 0.56 2.76 -7.99
C ALA A 26 -0.28 1.49 -7.78
N VAL A 27 0.19 0.59 -6.92
CA VAL A 27 -0.53 -0.63 -6.53
C VAL A 27 -1.08 -0.43 -5.12
N VAL A 28 -2.39 -0.63 -4.96
CA VAL A 28 -3.08 -0.53 -3.67
C VAL A 28 -3.61 -1.91 -3.31
N LEU A 29 -3.16 -2.42 -2.17
CA LEU A 29 -3.45 -3.78 -1.71
C LEU A 29 -4.06 -3.75 -0.30
N PHE A 30 -5.08 -4.57 -0.09
CA PHE A 30 -5.68 -4.80 1.21
C PHE A 30 -5.48 -6.25 1.62
N LEU A 31 -4.93 -6.48 2.81
CA LEU A 31 -4.72 -7.82 3.34
C LEU A 31 -6.05 -8.61 3.39
N ASP A 32 -7.14 -7.93 3.67
CA ASP A 32 -8.49 -8.48 3.73
C ASP A 32 -9.04 -9.03 2.40
N ASP A 33 -8.41 -8.69 1.27
CA ASP A 33 -8.74 -9.27 -0.04
C ASP A 33 -8.03 -10.62 -0.26
N VAL A 34 -7.00 -10.89 0.55
CA VAL A 34 -6.14 -12.08 0.44
C VAL A 34 -6.39 -13.05 1.60
N MET A 35 -6.63 -12.52 2.79
CA MET A 35 -6.84 -13.29 4.02
C MET A 35 -8.32 -13.52 4.28
N ILE A 36 -8.75 -14.78 4.29
CA ILE A 36 -10.03 -15.17 4.86
C ILE A 36 -9.81 -15.34 6.38
N PRO A 37 -10.56 -14.66 7.27
CA PRO A 37 -10.19 -14.48 8.69
C PRO A 37 -10.05 -15.71 9.60
N GLN A 38 -10.04 -16.96 9.12
CA GLN A 38 -10.25 -18.12 10.00
C GLN A 38 -9.36 -19.36 9.85
N ALA A 39 -8.29 -19.43 9.04
CA ALA A 39 -7.52 -20.69 9.01
C ALA A 39 -6.04 -20.64 8.60
N ILE A 40 -5.49 -19.51 8.21
CA ILE A 40 -4.22 -19.48 7.48
C ILE A 40 -3.07 -19.13 8.43
N SER A 41 -2.02 -19.96 8.45
CA SER A 41 -0.79 -19.69 9.19
C SER A 41 -0.02 -18.49 8.61
N LEU A 42 0.90 -17.89 9.38
CA LEU A 42 1.76 -16.81 8.86
C LEU A 42 2.48 -17.25 7.58
N GLU A 43 3.04 -18.46 7.57
CA GLU A 43 3.78 -18.99 6.42
C GLU A 43 2.91 -19.05 5.15
N GLU A 44 1.72 -19.63 5.24
CA GLU A 44 0.79 -19.71 4.11
C GLU A 44 0.32 -18.32 3.66
N SER A 45 0.09 -17.40 4.59
CA SER A 45 -0.31 -16.02 4.29
C SER A 45 0.80 -15.28 3.53
N THR A 46 2.05 -15.46 3.94
CA THR A 46 3.21 -14.85 3.28
C THR A 46 3.49 -15.45 1.91
N LYS A 47 3.25 -16.75 1.70
CA LYS A 47 3.40 -17.42 0.40
C LYS A 47 2.55 -16.77 -0.69
N VAL A 48 1.35 -16.28 -0.35
CA VAL A 48 0.50 -15.59 -1.34
C VAL A 48 1.16 -14.32 -1.89
N PHE A 49 1.94 -13.62 -1.06
CA PHE A 49 2.62 -12.40 -1.46
C PHE A 49 4.00 -12.62 -2.08
N GLU A 50 4.59 -13.81 -1.97
CA GLU A 50 5.90 -14.08 -2.59
C GLU A 50 5.83 -13.94 -4.13
N SER A 51 4.75 -14.40 -4.77
CA SER A 51 4.54 -14.16 -6.21
C SER A 51 4.41 -12.66 -6.53
N PHE A 52 3.74 -11.88 -5.67
CA PHE A 52 3.66 -10.43 -5.82
C PHE A 52 5.06 -9.78 -5.76
N PHE A 53 5.89 -10.16 -4.79
CA PHE A 53 7.25 -9.62 -4.68
C PHE A 53 8.14 -10.02 -5.86
N GLY A 54 7.98 -11.22 -6.41
CA GLY A 54 8.66 -11.63 -7.63
C GLY A 54 8.33 -10.73 -8.82
N LEU A 55 7.04 -10.44 -9.02
CA LEU A 55 6.58 -9.54 -10.09
C LEU A 55 7.00 -8.09 -9.86
N LEU A 56 6.89 -7.60 -8.63
CA LEU A 56 7.33 -6.26 -8.25
C LEU A 56 8.82 -6.09 -8.53
N LYS A 57 9.65 -7.06 -8.13
CA LYS A 57 11.09 -7.02 -8.37
C LYS A 57 11.42 -7.01 -9.87
N ASN A 58 10.76 -7.87 -10.65
CA ASN A 58 10.93 -7.89 -12.11
C ASN A 58 10.63 -6.51 -12.73
N ARG A 59 9.54 -5.86 -12.32
CA ARG A 59 9.25 -4.50 -12.77
C ARG A 59 10.35 -3.52 -12.36
N LEU A 60 10.78 -3.53 -11.11
CA LEU A 60 11.79 -2.60 -10.60
C LEU A 60 13.17 -2.75 -11.27
N GLU A 61 13.49 -3.94 -11.78
CA GLU A 61 14.73 -4.20 -12.53
C GLU A 61 14.65 -3.72 -13.99
N ASN A 62 13.45 -3.64 -14.58
CA ASN A 62 13.26 -3.35 -15.99
C ASN A 62 12.60 -1.99 -16.28
N SER A 63 12.05 -1.33 -15.26
CA SER A 63 11.34 -0.05 -15.35
C SER A 63 12.12 1.06 -14.66
N SER A 64 12.13 2.23 -15.29
CA SER A 64 12.59 3.50 -14.72
C SER A 64 11.48 4.33 -14.07
N GLY A 65 10.21 4.03 -14.39
CA GLY A 65 9.05 4.72 -13.83
C GLY A 65 8.90 4.50 -12.31
N LEU A 66 8.30 5.49 -11.65
CA LEU A 66 7.93 5.46 -10.24
C LEU A 66 7.02 4.27 -9.96
N THR A 67 7.31 3.54 -8.90
CA THR A 67 6.46 2.46 -8.40
C THR A 67 6.07 2.75 -6.96
N ILE A 68 4.77 2.84 -6.69
CA ILE A 68 4.22 3.04 -5.35
C ILE A 68 3.46 1.78 -4.95
N VAL A 69 3.76 1.21 -3.79
CA VAL A 69 2.98 0.12 -3.20
C VAL A 69 2.35 0.59 -1.90
N ALA A 70 1.02 0.72 -1.90
CA ALA A 70 0.23 1.08 -0.74
C ALA A 70 -0.43 -0.17 -0.16
N PHE A 71 -0.27 -0.40 1.14
CA PHE A 71 -0.75 -1.62 1.79
C PHE A 71 -1.47 -1.31 3.10
N SER A 72 -2.63 -1.93 3.29
CA SER A 72 -3.41 -1.87 4.54
C SER A 72 -3.85 -3.26 4.99
N SER A 73 -3.91 -3.44 6.30
CA SER A 73 -4.78 -4.44 6.92
C SER A 73 -5.90 -3.70 7.66
N CYS A 74 -7.16 -4.05 7.39
CA CYS A 74 -8.27 -3.51 8.17
C CYS A 74 -8.15 -4.00 9.61
N ASP A 75 -8.37 -3.09 10.57
CA ASP A 75 -8.45 -3.51 11.96
C ASP A 75 -9.78 -4.25 12.21
N HIS A 76 -9.69 -5.56 12.34
CA HIS A 76 -10.82 -6.44 12.69
C HIS A 76 -10.60 -7.17 14.03
N GLY A 77 -9.52 -6.85 14.76
CA GLY A 77 -9.12 -7.60 15.93
C GLY A 77 -10.00 -7.31 17.15
N ASN A 78 -10.31 -8.34 17.95
CA ASN A 78 -10.93 -8.14 19.25
C ASN A 78 -9.88 -7.67 20.27
N LEU A 79 -10.16 -6.57 20.98
CA LEU A 79 -9.25 -6.00 22.01
C LEU A 79 -8.78 -7.04 23.03
N ILE A 80 -9.69 -7.88 23.53
CA ILE A 80 -9.38 -8.90 24.54
C ILE A 80 -8.38 -9.93 24.00
N ARG A 81 -8.52 -10.31 22.73
CA ARG A 81 -7.59 -11.24 22.07
C ARG A 81 -6.22 -10.59 21.87
N ARG A 82 -6.19 -9.36 21.33
CA ARG A 82 -4.95 -8.60 21.07
C ARG A 82 -4.17 -8.29 22.35
N ALA A 83 -4.86 -8.13 23.48
CA ALA A 83 -4.22 -7.93 24.78
C ALA A 83 -3.43 -9.16 25.28
N ARG A 84 -3.66 -10.35 24.71
CA ARG A 84 -3.06 -11.61 25.17
C ARG A 84 -2.15 -12.29 24.15
N VAL A 85 -2.44 -12.10 22.86
CA VAL A 85 -1.73 -12.78 21.77
C VAL A 85 -1.49 -11.79 20.64
N ILE A 86 -0.35 -11.93 19.98
CA ILE A 86 -0.03 -11.18 18.77
C ILE A 86 -1.03 -11.56 17.67
N ASP A 87 -1.62 -10.56 17.02
CA ASP A 87 -2.57 -10.79 15.94
C ASP A 87 -1.84 -11.28 14.67
N PRO A 88 -2.23 -12.42 14.07
CA PRO A 88 -1.67 -12.87 12.79
C PRO A 88 -1.79 -11.83 11.69
N VAL A 89 -2.85 -11.01 11.69
CA VAL A 89 -3.03 -9.91 10.73
C VAL A 89 -1.91 -8.88 10.87
N ASP A 90 -1.56 -8.52 12.11
CA ASP A 90 -0.45 -7.61 12.39
C ASP A 90 0.89 -8.21 11.98
N GLN A 91 1.10 -9.51 12.20
CA GLN A 91 2.34 -10.20 11.80
C GLN A 91 2.53 -10.20 10.29
N VAL A 92 1.48 -10.51 9.52
CA VAL A 92 1.54 -10.49 8.05
C VAL A 92 1.77 -9.07 7.55
N HIS A 93 1.09 -8.07 8.13
CA HIS A 93 1.31 -6.67 7.76
C HIS A 93 2.75 -6.22 8.01
N GLN A 94 3.28 -6.50 9.20
CA GLN A 94 4.66 -6.18 9.54
C GLN A 94 5.66 -6.90 8.63
N TRP A 95 5.43 -8.17 8.33
CA TRP A 95 6.25 -8.92 7.39
C TRP A 95 6.24 -8.28 6.00
N PHE A 96 5.07 -8.00 5.44
CA PHE A 96 4.93 -7.40 4.10
C PHE A 96 5.61 -6.04 4.02
N MET A 97 5.39 -5.20 5.03
CA MET A 97 6.01 -3.88 5.12
C MET A 97 7.53 -3.98 5.28
N SER A 98 8.05 -4.94 6.03
CA SER A 98 9.50 -5.15 6.17
C SER A 98 10.17 -5.55 4.85
N ARG A 99 9.49 -6.36 4.02
CA ARG A 99 9.95 -6.75 2.68
C ARG A 99 9.99 -5.54 1.75
N LEU A 100 8.93 -4.72 1.73
CA LEU A 100 8.92 -3.46 0.97
C LEU A 100 10.02 -2.50 1.43
N VAL A 101 10.26 -2.36 2.73
CA VAL A 101 11.38 -1.54 3.26
C VAL A 101 12.71 -2.03 2.72
N SER A 102 12.93 -3.35 2.67
CA SER A 102 14.15 -3.91 2.10
C SER A 102 14.31 -3.49 0.63
N LEU A 103 13.28 -3.67 -0.19
CA LEU A 103 13.33 -3.30 -1.61
C LEU A 103 13.51 -1.79 -1.81
N CYS A 104 12.90 -0.93 -0.98
CA CYS A 104 13.08 0.53 -1.09
C CYS A 104 14.55 0.97 -0.87
N LYS A 105 15.38 0.16 -0.20
CA LYS A 105 16.81 0.44 -0.04
C LYS A 105 17.59 0.18 -1.34
N ASP A 106 17.12 -0.79 -2.12
CA ASP A 106 17.79 -1.25 -3.33
C ASP A 106 17.29 -0.51 -4.59
N TYR A 107 16.04 -0.04 -4.57
CA TYR A 107 15.39 0.62 -5.72
C TYR A 107 14.84 2.00 -5.32
N SER A 108 15.46 3.07 -5.80
CA SER A 108 15.07 4.46 -5.51
C SER A 108 13.75 4.89 -6.19
N SER A 109 13.31 4.16 -7.22
CA SER A 109 12.02 4.32 -7.87
C SER A 109 10.87 3.68 -7.10
N LEU A 110 11.14 2.89 -6.04
CA LEU A 110 10.12 2.27 -5.21
C LEU A 110 9.79 3.12 -3.98
N TYR A 111 8.50 3.37 -3.78
CA TYR A 111 7.97 3.95 -2.55
C TYR A 111 6.91 3.04 -1.95
N LYS A 112 6.88 2.99 -0.62
CA LYS A 112 5.86 2.27 0.13
C LYS A 112 4.94 3.24 0.89
N ILE A 113 3.65 2.94 0.95
CA ILE A 113 2.69 3.61 1.82
C ILE A 113 2.15 2.59 2.83
N ASP A 114 2.38 2.87 4.11
CA ASP A 114 1.77 2.13 5.21
C ASP A 114 0.39 2.72 5.49
N LEU A 115 -0.63 2.21 4.82
CA LEU A 115 -1.97 2.79 4.91
C LEU A 115 -2.56 2.67 6.31
N ASN A 116 -2.13 1.69 7.11
CA ASN A 116 -2.52 1.60 8.51
C ASN A 116 -2.09 2.84 9.32
N LYS A 117 -0.91 3.39 9.02
CA LYS A 117 -0.44 4.64 9.65
C LYS A 117 -1.15 5.86 9.09
N GLU A 118 -1.37 5.90 7.78
CA GLU A 118 -2.07 7.01 7.14
C GLU A 118 -3.52 7.09 7.64
N PHE A 119 -4.28 6.00 7.55
CA PHE A 119 -5.66 5.91 8.05
C PHE A 119 -5.78 6.14 9.55
N GLY A 120 -4.74 5.84 10.33
CA GLY A 120 -4.64 6.21 11.74
C GLY A 120 -4.78 7.73 11.99
N LYS A 121 -4.40 8.59 11.03
CA LYS A 121 -4.48 10.05 11.15
C LYS A 121 -5.92 10.57 11.19
N ILE A 122 -6.82 9.92 10.47
CA ILE A 122 -8.25 10.28 10.39
C ILE A 122 -9.15 9.31 11.15
N GLY A 123 -8.57 8.23 11.69
CA GLY A 123 -9.29 7.12 12.32
C GLY A 123 -9.77 6.08 11.30
N TYR A 124 -9.64 4.80 11.65
CA TYR A 124 -10.06 3.68 10.80
C TYR A 124 -11.55 3.72 10.46
N GLN A 125 -12.40 4.11 11.42
CA GLN A 125 -13.85 4.23 11.19
C GLN A 125 -14.22 5.25 10.10
N HIS A 126 -13.39 6.27 9.91
CA HIS A 126 -13.58 7.24 8.85
C HIS A 126 -12.87 6.85 7.55
N SER A 127 -11.96 5.88 7.59
CA SER A 127 -11.16 5.47 6.43
C SER A 127 -11.84 4.40 5.59
N PHE A 128 -12.67 3.56 6.21
CA PHE A 128 -13.32 2.42 5.57
C PHE A 128 -14.84 2.57 5.51
N ASP A 129 -15.47 2.01 4.47
CA ASP A 129 -16.93 1.89 4.36
C ASP A 129 -17.31 0.57 3.71
N SER A 130 -17.93 -0.33 4.49
CA SER A 130 -18.31 -1.66 4.01
C SER A 130 -19.38 -1.61 2.90
N ARG A 131 -20.15 -0.53 2.80
CA ARG A 131 -21.17 -0.37 1.75
C ARG A 131 -20.53 -0.15 0.38
N ASN A 132 -19.37 0.50 0.35
CA ASN A 132 -18.62 0.75 -0.88
C ASN A 132 -18.05 -0.54 -1.47
N TRP A 133 -17.82 -1.56 -0.65
CA TRP A 133 -17.37 -2.85 -1.12
C TRP A 133 -18.38 -3.51 -2.05
N TYR A 134 -19.66 -3.53 -1.65
CA TYR A 134 -20.72 -4.16 -2.45
C TYR A 134 -21.02 -3.40 -3.75
N ALA A 135 -20.88 -2.06 -3.72
CA ALA A 135 -21.19 -1.22 -4.87
C ALA A 135 -20.04 -1.10 -5.88
N ALA A 136 -18.79 -1.07 -5.39
CA ALA A 136 -17.64 -0.67 -6.20
C ALA A 136 -16.36 -1.49 -5.93
N ARG A 137 -16.44 -2.56 -5.12
CA ARG A 137 -15.26 -3.32 -4.63
C ARG A 137 -14.18 -2.41 -4.03
N CYS A 138 -14.62 -1.33 -3.41
CA CYS A 138 -13.75 -0.36 -2.75
C CYS A 138 -13.96 -0.46 -1.24
N ARG A 139 -12.89 -0.74 -0.50
CA ARG A 139 -12.96 -0.78 0.98
C ARG A 139 -12.98 0.61 1.61
N LEU A 140 -12.53 1.61 0.88
CA LEU A 140 -12.32 2.95 1.39
C LEU A 140 -13.59 3.78 1.36
N SER A 141 -13.77 4.58 2.40
CA SER A 141 -14.73 5.67 2.39
C SER A 141 -14.25 6.80 1.46
N LYS A 142 -15.09 7.83 1.26
CA LYS A 142 -14.67 9.07 0.58
C LYS A 142 -13.43 9.70 1.23
N ASN A 143 -13.36 9.71 2.57
CA ASN A 143 -12.23 10.28 3.30
C ASN A 143 -10.98 9.40 3.15
N GLY A 144 -11.14 8.07 3.17
CA GLY A 144 -10.05 7.14 2.92
C GLY A 144 -9.47 7.29 1.51
N LEU A 145 -10.31 7.43 0.49
CA LEU A 145 -9.89 7.70 -0.89
C LEU A 145 -9.16 9.03 -1.03
N SER A 146 -9.69 10.09 -0.41
CA SER A 146 -9.04 11.41 -0.41
C SER A 146 -7.65 11.33 0.20
N LEU A 147 -7.51 10.66 1.35
CA LEU A 147 -6.23 10.51 2.03
C LEU A 147 -5.25 9.68 1.20
N LEU A 148 -5.69 8.56 0.62
CA LEU A 148 -4.86 7.75 -0.29
C LEU A 148 -4.35 8.57 -1.48
N ALA A 149 -5.24 9.32 -2.14
CA ALA A 149 -4.89 10.16 -3.28
C ALA A 149 -3.84 11.22 -2.89
N THR A 150 -4.04 11.89 -1.74
CA THR A 150 -3.08 12.86 -1.21
C THR A 150 -1.74 12.22 -0.87
N SER A 151 -1.71 11.03 -0.26
CA SER A 151 -0.47 10.32 0.05
C SER A 151 0.29 9.92 -1.22
N ILE A 152 -0.41 9.49 -2.28
CA ILE A 152 0.20 9.19 -3.59
C ILE A 152 0.76 10.47 -4.22
N GLU A 153 -0.01 11.56 -4.24
CA GLU A 153 0.41 12.85 -4.80
C GLU A 153 1.67 13.39 -4.12
N GLN A 154 1.76 13.32 -2.80
CA GLN A 154 2.96 13.72 -2.05
C GLN A 154 4.21 12.96 -2.49
N ILE A 155 4.08 11.67 -2.79
CA ILE A 155 5.18 10.85 -3.30
C ILE A 155 5.53 11.26 -4.73
N CYS A 156 4.55 11.44 -5.61
CA CYS A 156 4.79 11.90 -6.98
C CYS A 156 5.55 13.23 -6.98
N VAL A 157 5.09 14.22 -6.21
CA VAL A 157 5.75 15.53 -6.08
C VAL A 157 7.17 15.40 -5.55
N ARG A 158 7.39 14.51 -4.55
CA ARG A 158 8.73 14.29 -4.00
C ARG A 158 9.65 13.52 -4.95
N HIS A 159 9.11 12.63 -5.77
CA HIS A 159 9.88 11.87 -6.75
C HIS A 159 10.36 12.78 -7.87
N ASP A 160 9.48 13.63 -8.39
CA ASP A 160 9.77 14.56 -9.49
C ASP A 160 10.59 15.78 -9.00
N GLY A 161 10.44 16.16 -7.72
CA GLY A 161 11.05 17.34 -7.12
C GLY A 161 12.36 17.07 -6.36
N PRO A 162 13.39 17.95 -6.49
CA PRO A 162 14.57 17.88 -5.64
C PRO A 162 14.19 18.12 -4.17
N ALA A 163 14.90 17.47 -3.24
CA ALA A 163 14.66 17.67 -1.81
C ALA A 163 14.85 19.16 -1.44
N SER A 164 13.90 19.74 -0.70
CA SER A 164 14.06 21.06 -0.09
C SER A 164 15.23 21.00 0.89
N LYS A 165 16.35 21.65 0.56
CA LYS A 165 17.59 21.61 1.37
C LYS A 165 17.65 22.69 2.45
N VAL A 166 16.63 23.54 2.53
CA VAL A 166 16.61 24.71 3.42
C VAL A 166 15.35 24.66 4.26
N LEU A 167 15.53 24.67 5.59
CA LEU A 167 14.50 24.94 6.56
C LEU A 167 14.75 26.37 7.08
N VAL A 168 13.89 27.32 6.69
CA VAL A 168 13.91 28.67 7.26
C VAL A 168 12.95 28.68 8.44
N LEU A 169 13.48 28.96 9.62
CA LEU A 169 12.70 29.15 10.83
C LEU A 169 12.64 30.65 11.10
N ASP A 170 11.43 31.17 11.24
CA ASP A 170 11.21 32.50 11.78
C ASP A 170 11.31 32.43 13.30
N CYS A 171 12.08 33.32 13.90
CA CYS A 171 12.22 33.43 15.35
C CYS A 171 11.74 34.82 15.74
N ASP A 172 10.66 34.88 16.53
CA ASP A 172 10.20 36.10 17.21
C ASP A 172 11.17 36.53 18.33
#